data_AF-D6W747-F1
#
_entry.id   AF-D6W747-F1
#
_cell.length_a   1.000
_cell.length_b   1.000
_cell.length_c   1.000
_cell.angle_alpha   90.00
_cell.angle_beta   90.00
_cell.angle_gamma   90.00
#
_symmetry.space_group_name_H-M   'P 1'
#
loop_
_entity.id
_entity.type
_entity.pdbx_description
1 polymer ?
#
loop_
_entity_poly.entity_id
_entity_poly.type
_entity_poly.pdbx_seq_one_letter_code
_entity_poly.pdbx_strand_id
1 'polypeptide(L)'
;MATKGLYYTPPGTDGTDHAFRQRVAPQYALSALNKSRLKYCIFFHYLLFFAMLAKLSADILDKLDIFILEIEELSIPQPLWWEYIWCVSLLLSFLGLTAIKENRVSLMKQYVAGLCLFGFLPLFYAIIYYFGDVWTYLTSDDEDELEEIHIWQGYPYGLLWYAFILLALQVHMFSVYFAWKLITAWSKGTKKS
;
A
#
# COMPACT_ATOMS: atom_id res chain seq x y z
N MET A 1 49.40 44.20 -34.88
CA MET A 1 48.68 43.99 -33.60
C MET A 1 47.27 43.53 -33.93
N ALA A 2 46.93 42.27 -33.65
CA ALA A 2 45.58 41.75 -33.83
C ALA A 2 44.92 41.62 -32.45
N THR A 3 43.90 42.42 -32.20
CA THR A 3 43.09 42.39 -30.98
C THR A 3 42.30 41.08 -30.95
N LYS A 4 42.64 40.20 -29.99
CA LYS A 4 41.84 39.02 -29.68
C LYS A 4 40.44 39.49 -29.30
N GLY A 5 39.44 39.11 -30.11
CA GLY A 5 38.03 39.35 -29.79
C GLY A 5 37.70 38.73 -28.43
N LEU A 6 37.25 39.56 -27.50
CA LEU A 6 36.59 39.12 -26.28
C LEU A 6 35.28 38.45 -26.71
N TYR A 7 35.30 37.13 -26.81
CA TYR A 7 34.08 36.34 -26.92
C TYR A 7 33.29 36.55 -25.62
N TYR A 8 32.25 37.37 -25.69
CA TYR A 8 31.24 37.46 -24.66
C TYR A 8 30.46 36.15 -24.66
N THR A 9 30.74 35.27 -23.71
CA THR A 9 29.88 34.12 -23.38
C THR A 9 28.74 34.63 -22.49
N PRO A 10 27.48 34.55 -22.92
CA PRO A 10 26.34 34.88 -22.07
C PRO A 10 26.40 34.10 -20.74
N PRO A 11 26.11 34.74 -19.59
CA PRO A 11 26.04 34.03 -18.31
C PRO A 11 25.15 32.79 -18.43
N GLY A 12 25.70 31.60 -18.17
CA GLY A 12 24.99 30.31 -18.30
C GLY A 12 25.30 29.48 -19.56
N THR A 13 26.21 29.94 -20.44
CA THR A 13 26.64 29.21 -21.66
C THR A 13 28.04 28.58 -21.57
N ASP A 14 28.58 28.41 -20.36
CA ASP A 14 29.90 27.79 -20.11
C ASP A 14 29.86 26.24 -20.10
N GLY A 15 28.72 25.63 -20.44
CA GLY A 15 28.52 24.17 -20.45
C GLY A 15 28.31 23.55 -19.06
N THR A 16 28.49 24.32 -17.98
CA THR A 16 28.27 23.83 -16.61
C THR A 16 26.79 23.62 -16.32
N ASP A 17 25.90 24.43 -16.93
CA ASP A 17 24.44 24.24 -16.86
C ASP A 17 24.01 22.93 -17.52
N HIS A 18 24.60 22.56 -18.67
CA HIS A 18 24.33 21.26 -19.30
C HIS A 18 24.76 20.09 -18.40
N ALA A 19 25.95 20.16 -17.79
CA ALA A 19 26.43 19.13 -16.87
C ALA A 19 25.58 19.04 -15.59
N PHE A 20 25.10 20.18 -15.07
CA PHE A 20 24.21 20.25 -13.93
C PHE A 20 22.82 19.67 -14.26
N ARG A 21 22.20 20.08 -15.36
CA ARG A 21 20.91 19.55 -15.83
C ARG A 21 20.97 18.05 -16.09
N GLN A 22 22.06 17.54 -16.66
CA GLN A 22 22.25 16.09 -16.86
C GLN A 22 22.32 15.31 -15.54
N ARG A 23 22.88 15.90 -14.46
CA ARG A 23 22.92 15.25 -13.15
C ARG A 23 21.57 15.29 -12.41
N VAL A 24 20.78 16.34 -12.66
CA VAL A 24 19.55 16.64 -11.92
C VAL A 24 18.30 16.04 -12.59
N ALA A 25 18.23 16.02 -13.92
CA ALA A 25 17.09 15.48 -14.67
C ALA A 25 16.75 14.00 -14.35
N PRO A 26 17.72 13.08 -14.19
CA PRO A 26 17.42 11.69 -13.81
C PRO A 26 16.78 11.57 -12.42
N GLN A 27 17.14 12.45 -11.48
CA GLN A 27 16.57 12.43 -10.13
C GLN A 27 15.11 12.87 -10.12
N TYR A 28 14.76 13.90 -10.90
CA TYR A 28 13.37 14.33 -11.06
C TYR A 28 12.53 13.30 -11.79
N ALA A 29 13.06 12.70 -12.86
CA ALA A 29 12.38 11.62 -13.58
C ALA A 29 12.10 10.40 -12.68
N LEU A 30 13.11 9.99 -11.88
CA LEU A 30 12.95 8.88 -10.93
C LEU A 30 11.95 9.22 -9.82
N SER A 31 11.95 10.45 -9.31
CA SER A 31 10.97 10.89 -8.32
C SER A 31 9.56 10.88 -8.90
N ALA A 32 9.36 11.45 -10.09
CA ALA A 32 8.06 11.47 -10.77
C ALA A 32 7.51 10.06 -11.03
N LEU A 33 8.36 9.15 -11.50
CA LEU A 33 7.99 7.75 -11.73
C LEU A 33 7.54 7.05 -10.44
N ASN A 34 8.32 7.16 -9.37
CA ASN A 34 7.97 6.51 -8.10
C ASN A 34 6.75 7.15 -7.42
N LYS A 35 6.52 8.46 -7.61
CA LYS A 35 5.26 9.10 -7.18
C LYS A 35 4.05 8.48 -7.88
N SER A 36 4.13 8.31 -9.20
CA SER A 36 3.05 7.68 -9.98
C SER A 36 2.80 6.25 -9.53
N ARG A 37 3.87 5.45 -9.40
CA ARG A 37 3.77 4.06 -8.93
C ARG A 37 3.20 3.95 -7.51
N LEU A 38 3.59 4.83 -6.59
CA LEU A 38 3.01 4.86 -5.25
C LEU A 38 1.52 5.22 -5.27
N LYS A 39 1.09 6.16 -6.13
CA LYS A 39 -0.34 6.46 -6.33
C LYS A 39 -1.13 5.26 -6.82
N TYR A 40 -0.57 4.46 -7.74
CA TYR A 40 -1.21 3.22 -8.16
C TYR A 40 -1.31 2.19 -7.03
N CYS A 41 -0.27 2.05 -6.20
CA CYS A 41 -0.35 1.18 -5.04
C CYS A 41 -1.44 1.64 -4.06
N ILE A 42 -1.54 2.95 -3.82
CA ILE A 42 -2.63 3.53 -3.01
C ILE A 42 -3.99 3.24 -3.67
N PHE A 43 -4.14 3.40 -4.98
CA PHE A 43 -5.37 3.06 -5.68
C PHE A 43 -5.77 1.59 -5.50
N PHE A 44 -4.84 0.65 -5.67
CA PHE A 44 -5.13 -0.78 -5.42
C PHE A 44 -5.45 -1.06 -3.95
N HIS A 45 -4.84 -0.33 -3.02
CA HIS A 45 -5.20 -0.41 -1.61
C HIS A 45 -6.65 0.04 -1.37
N TYR A 46 -7.14 1.06 -2.08
CA TYR A 46 -8.55 1.47 -2.03
C TYR A 46 -9.47 0.38 -2.58
N LEU A 47 -9.09 -0.31 -3.67
CA LEU A 47 -9.89 -1.42 -4.21
C LEU A 47 -10.00 -2.58 -3.21
N LEU A 48 -8.88 -2.97 -2.59
CA LEU A 48 -8.87 -3.99 -1.53
C LEU A 48 -9.67 -3.55 -0.31
N PHE A 49 -9.61 -2.25 0.04
CA PHE A 49 -10.45 -1.71 1.10
C PHE A 49 -11.94 -1.80 0.79
N PHE A 50 -12.38 -1.53 -0.44
CA PHE A 50 -13.79 -1.70 -0.80
C PHE A 50 -14.22 -3.18 -0.75
N ALA A 51 -13.33 -4.12 -1.10
CA ALA A 51 -13.60 -5.54 -0.92
C ALA A 51 -13.76 -5.91 0.57
N MET A 52 -12.85 -5.42 1.43
CA MET A 52 -12.96 -5.59 2.89
C MET A 52 -14.24 -4.93 3.43
N LEU A 53 -14.56 -3.71 2.99
CA LEU A 53 -15.74 -2.97 3.43
C LEU A 53 -17.03 -3.66 3.01
N ALA A 54 -17.08 -4.26 1.81
CA ALA A 54 -18.22 -5.06 1.40
C ALA A 54 -18.45 -6.24 2.36
N LYS A 55 -17.39 -6.92 2.79
CA LYS A 55 -17.48 -7.96 3.80
C LYS A 55 -17.92 -7.42 5.16
N LEU A 56 -17.35 -6.30 5.62
CA LEU A 56 -17.71 -5.65 6.89
C LEU A 56 -19.11 -5.04 6.89
N SER A 57 -19.70 -4.81 5.71
CA SER A 57 -20.97 -4.11 5.58
C SER A 57 -22.13 -4.84 6.25
N ALA A 58 -22.15 -6.18 6.23
CA ALA A 58 -23.17 -6.97 6.92
C ALA A 58 -23.21 -6.64 8.42
N ASP A 59 -22.09 -6.75 9.12
CA ASP A 59 -22.01 -6.41 10.55
C ASP A 59 -22.32 -4.92 10.82
N ILE A 60 -21.92 -4.01 9.93
CA ILE A 60 -22.24 -2.58 10.08
C ILE A 60 -23.74 -2.35 9.97
N LEU A 61 -24.42 -3.00 9.02
CA LEU A 61 -25.87 -2.90 8.84
C LEU A 61 -26.62 -3.48 10.04
N ASP A 62 -26.17 -4.64 10.55
CA ASP A 62 -26.72 -5.25 11.76
C ASP A 62 -26.62 -4.30 12.96
N LYS A 63 -25.47 -3.66 13.15
CA LYS A 63 -25.26 -2.66 14.23
C LYS A 63 -26.11 -1.39 14.07
N LEU A 64 -26.59 -1.10 12.87
CA LEU A 64 -27.49 0.01 12.58
C LEU A 64 -28.97 -0.40 12.62
N ASP A 65 -29.27 -1.64 12.98
CA ASP A 65 -30.63 -2.20 12.98
C ASP A 65 -31.28 -2.16 11.58
N ILE A 66 -30.47 -2.37 10.53
CA ILE A 66 -30.91 -2.41 9.13
C ILE A 66 -30.87 -3.85 8.62
N PHE A 67 -32.04 -4.42 8.35
CA PHE A 67 -32.19 -5.79 7.84
C PHE A 67 -32.27 -5.81 6.31
N ILE A 68 -31.41 -6.61 5.67
CA ILE A 68 -31.45 -6.87 4.23
C ILE A 68 -31.35 -8.38 4.02
N LEU A 69 -32.44 -9.00 3.56
CA LEU A 69 -32.58 -10.46 3.46
C LEU A 69 -31.46 -11.08 2.61
N GLU A 70 -31.14 -10.50 1.46
CA GLU A 70 -30.13 -11.01 0.54
C GLU A 70 -28.71 -11.00 1.15
N ILE A 71 -28.44 -10.08 2.08
CA ILE A 71 -27.15 -10.01 2.79
C ILE A 71 -27.09 -11.07 3.89
N GLU A 72 -28.18 -11.28 4.61
CA GLU A 72 -28.25 -12.32 5.64
C GLU A 72 -28.18 -13.73 5.05
N GLU A 73 -28.86 -13.97 3.92
CA GLU A 73 -28.79 -15.25 3.19
C GLU A 73 -27.37 -15.60 2.75
N LEU A 74 -26.50 -14.59 2.56
CA LEU A 74 -25.10 -14.79 2.23
C LEU A 74 -24.29 -15.36 3.41
N SER A 75 -24.86 -15.34 4.62
CA SER A 75 -24.30 -15.88 5.85
C SER A 75 -22.83 -15.49 6.04
N ILE A 76 -22.52 -14.20 5.85
CA ILE A 76 -21.15 -13.68 5.87
C ILE A 76 -20.55 -13.91 7.27
N PRO A 77 -19.37 -14.53 7.41
CA PRO A 77 -18.78 -14.75 8.70
C PRO A 77 -18.49 -13.45 9.44
N GLN A 78 -18.75 -13.46 10.75
CA GLN A 78 -18.58 -12.29 11.59
C GLN A 78 -17.14 -11.75 11.53
N PRO A 79 -16.96 -10.42 11.51
CA PRO A 79 -15.65 -9.83 11.39
C PRO A 79 -14.82 -9.94 12.65
N LEU A 80 -13.55 -10.25 12.45
CA LEU A 80 -12.53 -10.17 13.48
C LEU A 80 -11.96 -8.76 13.57
N TRP A 81 -11.42 -8.41 14.73
CA TRP A 81 -10.84 -7.09 14.98
C TRP A 81 -9.74 -6.70 14.00
N TRP A 82 -8.96 -7.65 13.51
CA TRP A 82 -7.87 -7.38 12.57
C TRP A 82 -8.38 -6.75 11.27
N GLU A 83 -9.59 -7.09 10.83
CA GLU A 83 -10.21 -6.57 9.61
C GLU A 83 -10.49 -5.06 9.73
N TYR A 84 -11.08 -4.64 10.86
CA TYR A 84 -11.29 -3.22 11.16
C TYR A 84 -9.97 -2.46 11.37
N ILE A 85 -9.00 -3.07 12.07
CA ILE A 85 -7.69 -2.45 12.28
C ILE A 85 -6.99 -2.26 10.94
N TRP A 86 -7.11 -3.23 10.03
CA TRP A 86 -6.54 -3.12 8.68
C TRP A 86 -7.14 -1.96 7.89
N CYS A 87 -8.45 -1.74 8.01
CA CYS A 87 -9.14 -0.60 7.39
C CYS A 87 -8.56 0.77 7.80
N VAL A 88 -7.98 0.91 9.00
CA VAL A 88 -7.32 2.14 9.45
C VAL A 88 -6.12 2.50 8.55
N SER A 89 -5.45 1.51 7.96
CA SER A 89 -4.31 1.75 7.06
C SER A 89 -4.69 2.55 5.80
N LEU A 90 -5.96 2.51 5.38
CA LEU A 90 -6.47 3.35 4.29
C LEU A 90 -6.39 4.84 4.65
N LEU A 91 -6.77 5.20 5.88
CA LEU A 91 -6.76 6.60 6.32
C LEU A 91 -5.35 7.19 6.29
N LEU A 92 -4.33 6.36 6.52
CA LEU A 92 -2.93 6.79 6.47
C LEU A 92 -2.47 7.11 5.03
N SER A 93 -3.20 6.66 4.00
CA SER A 93 -2.91 7.04 2.61
C SER A 93 -2.98 8.55 2.38
N PHE A 94 -3.76 9.30 3.16
CA PHE A 94 -3.78 10.77 3.11
C PHE A 94 -2.41 11.38 3.41
N LEU A 95 -1.67 10.80 4.36
CA LEU A 95 -0.29 11.21 4.66
C LEU A 95 0.63 10.95 3.47
N GLY A 96 0.50 9.78 2.84
CA GLY A 96 1.28 9.40 1.65
C GLY A 96 1.01 10.31 0.45
N LEU A 97 -0.26 10.60 0.15
CA LEU A 97 -0.68 11.49 -0.93
C LEU A 97 -0.21 12.93 -0.69
N THR A 98 -0.34 13.42 0.54
CA THR A 98 0.12 14.77 0.91
C THR A 98 1.64 14.86 0.82
N ALA A 99 2.36 13.83 1.29
CA ALA A 99 3.81 13.73 1.15
C ALA A 99 4.26 13.75 -0.33
N ILE A 100 3.54 13.06 -1.23
CA ILE A 100 3.80 13.08 -2.69
C ILE A 100 3.62 14.48 -3.27
N LYS A 101 2.56 15.19 -2.88
CA LYS A 101 2.25 16.55 -3.35
C LYS A 101 3.34 17.54 -2.92
N GLU A 102 3.76 17.46 -1.66
CA GLU A 102 4.65 18.44 -1.03
C GLU A 102 6.13 18.02 -1.00
N ASN A 103 6.48 16.83 -1.51
CA ASN A 103 7.81 16.21 -1.36
C ASN A 103 8.28 16.10 0.11
N ARG A 104 7.35 15.92 1.05
CA ARG A 104 7.65 15.96 2.49
C ARG A 104 8.08 14.60 3.02
N VAL A 105 9.37 14.49 3.31
CA VAL A 105 9.99 13.27 3.86
C VAL A 105 9.36 12.85 5.20
N SER A 106 9.07 13.79 6.09
CA SER A 106 8.48 13.47 7.41
C SER A 106 7.12 12.79 7.27
N LEU A 107 6.21 13.34 6.44
CA LEU A 107 4.90 12.73 6.18
C LEU A 107 5.03 11.37 5.48
N MET A 108 5.99 11.22 4.57
CA MET A 108 6.24 9.92 3.92
C MET A 108 6.70 8.86 4.92
N LYS A 109 7.55 9.24 5.89
CA LYS A 109 7.98 8.34 6.97
C LYS A 109 6.80 7.95 7.89
N GLN A 110 5.94 8.91 8.23
CA GLN A 110 4.73 8.64 9.01
C GLN A 110 3.78 7.71 8.26
N TYR A 111 3.59 7.90 6.95
CA TYR A 111 2.82 7.00 6.11
C TYR A 111 3.39 5.57 6.13
N VAL A 112 4.71 5.41 5.95
CA VAL A 112 5.35 4.08 6.00
C VAL A 112 5.20 3.44 7.38
N ALA A 113 5.43 4.18 8.46
CA ALA A 113 5.26 3.67 9.82
C ALA A 113 3.81 3.22 10.10
N GLY A 114 2.85 4.03 9.66
CA GLY A 114 1.44 3.71 9.72
C GLY A 114 1.08 2.46 8.92
N LEU A 115 1.63 2.32 7.72
CA LEU A 115 1.41 1.14 6.88
C LEU A 115 2.02 -0.13 7.51
N CYS A 116 3.17 -0.03 8.17
CA CYS A 116 3.73 -1.13 8.95
C CYS A 116 2.80 -1.54 10.10
N LEU A 117 2.31 -0.57 10.89
CA LEU A 117 1.51 -0.83 12.08
C LEU A 117 0.09 -1.32 11.76
N PHE A 118 -0.60 -0.64 10.86
CA PHE A 118 -2.02 -0.89 10.56
C PHE A 118 -2.24 -1.67 9.26
N GLY A 119 -1.24 -1.74 8.37
CA GLY A 119 -1.34 -2.55 7.15
C GLY A 119 -0.77 -3.94 7.37
N PHE A 120 0.51 -4.04 7.72
CA PHE A 120 1.19 -5.33 7.82
C PHE A 120 0.85 -6.14 9.08
N LEU A 121 0.82 -5.54 10.27
CA LEU A 121 0.59 -6.32 11.49
C LEU A 121 -0.76 -7.06 11.50
N PRO A 122 -1.90 -6.44 11.10
CA PRO A 122 -3.17 -7.17 11.02
C PRO A 122 -3.12 -8.33 10.03
N LEU A 123 -2.42 -8.17 8.89
CA LEU A 123 -2.24 -9.25 7.92
C LEU A 123 -1.41 -10.40 8.50
N PHE A 124 -0.33 -10.11 9.22
CA PHE A 124 0.47 -11.15 9.87
C PHE A 124 -0.30 -11.88 10.97
N TYR A 125 -1.11 -11.15 11.75
CA TYR A 125 -2.04 -11.77 12.68
C TYR A 125 -3.02 -12.71 11.96
N ALA A 126 -3.62 -12.25 10.84
CA ALA A 126 -4.56 -13.05 10.07
C ALA A 126 -3.91 -14.32 9.48
N ILE A 127 -2.66 -14.24 8.99
CA ILE A 127 -1.90 -15.42 8.55
C ILE A 127 -1.80 -16.44 9.67
N ILE A 128 -1.38 -16.03 10.86
CA ILE A 128 -1.23 -16.94 12.00
C ILE A 128 -2.60 -17.51 12.42
N TYR A 129 -3.62 -16.67 12.44
CA TYR A 129 -4.98 -17.04 12.84
C TYR A 129 -5.57 -18.13 11.92
N TYR A 130 -5.47 -17.96 10.61
CA TYR A 130 -6.02 -18.92 9.63
C TYR A 130 -5.05 -20.03 9.23
N PHE A 131 -3.84 -20.07 9.81
CA PHE A 131 -2.82 -21.04 9.40
C PHE A 131 -3.28 -22.49 9.59
N GLY A 132 -3.94 -22.81 10.71
CA GLY A 132 -4.44 -24.16 11.00
C GLY A 132 -5.40 -24.64 9.92
N ASP A 133 -6.51 -23.94 9.73
CA ASP A 133 -7.52 -24.22 8.70
C ASP A 133 -6.92 -24.37 7.30
N VAL A 134 -6.03 -23.46 6.91
CA VAL A 134 -5.38 -23.51 5.59
C VAL A 134 -4.42 -24.70 5.48
N TRP A 135 -3.67 -25.00 6.54
CA TRP A 135 -2.76 -26.13 6.56
C TRP A 135 -3.54 -27.44 6.45
N THR A 136 -4.51 -27.66 7.33
CA THR A 136 -5.37 -28.86 7.31
C THR A 136 -6.02 -29.04 5.95
N TYR A 137 -6.61 -27.99 5.38
CA TYR A 137 -7.24 -28.08 4.05
C TYR A 137 -6.28 -28.50 2.94
N LEU A 138 -5.00 -28.11 3.02
CA LEU A 138 -4.02 -28.38 1.97
C LEU A 138 -3.28 -29.71 2.15
N THR A 139 -3.27 -30.28 3.35
CA THR A 139 -2.41 -31.44 3.67
C THR A 139 -3.15 -32.66 4.20
N SER A 140 -4.35 -32.50 4.74
CA SER A 140 -5.11 -33.59 5.32
C SER A 140 -6.03 -34.24 4.28
N ASP A 141 -5.99 -35.58 4.21
CA ASP A 141 -6.93 -36.41 3.45
C ASP A 141 -8.00 -37.02 4.39
N ASP A 142 -7.99 -36.66 5.67
CA ASP A 142 -8.91 -37.15 6.70
C ASP A 142 -10.22 -36.34 6.66
N GLU A 143 -11.35 -37.01 6.39
CA GLU A 143 -12.66 -36.37 6.30
C GLU A 143 -13.07 -35.71 7.63
N ASP A 144 -12.73 -36.32 8.77
CA ASP A 144 -13.10 -35.80 10.10
C ASP A 144 -12.35 -34.48 10.38
N GLU A 145 -11.05 -34.39 10.01
CA GLU A 145 -10.28 -33.15 10.17
C GLU A 145 -10.76 -32.03 9.23
N LEU A 146 -11.22 -32.38 8.03
CA LEU A 146 -11.74 -31.42 7.06
C LEU A 146 -13.10 -30.84 7.47
N GLU A 147 -13.90 -31.58 8.23
CA GLU A 147 -15.17 -31.10 8.81
C GLU A 147 -14.97 -30.01 9.87
N GLU A 148 -13.81 -29.97 10.53
CA GLU A 148 -13.49 -28.93 11.53
C GLU A 148 -13.15 -27.57 10.92
N ILE A 149 -12.86 -27.52 9.62
CA ILE A 149 -12.45 -26.29 8.91
C ILE A 149 -13.65 -25.37 8.71
N HIS A 150 -13.44 -24.07 8.94
CA HIS A 150 -14.50 -23.11 8.70
C HIS A 150 -14.75 -22.89 7.20
N ILE A 151 -15.95 -23.24 6.74
CA ILE A 151 -16.41 -23.09 5.35
C ILE A 151 -17.37 -21.89 5.22
N TRP A 152 -17.21 -21.10 4.16
CA TRP A 152 -18.16 -20.08 3.74
C TRP A 152 -18.54 -20.27 2.27
N GLN A 153 -19.84 -20.42 1.98
CA GLN A 153 -20.37 -20.61 0.62
C GLN A 153 -19.70 -21.79 -0.13
N GLY A 154 -19.36 -22.86 0.57
CA GLY A 154 -18.71 -24.04 0.01
C GLY A 154 -17.19 -23.91 -0.20
N TYR A 155 -16.58 -22.81 0.23
CA TYR A 155 -15.13 -22.59 0.15
C TYR A 155 -14.48 -22.48 1.54
N PRO A 156 -13.24 -22.97 1.72
CA PRO A 156 -12.51 -22.78 2.97
C PRO A 156 -12.25 -21.31 3.23
N TYR A 157 -12.80 -20.78 4.31
CA TYR A 157 -12.76 -19.36 4.62
C TYR A 157 -11.32 -18.85 4.81
N GLY A 158 -10.47 -19.64 5.45
CA GLY A 158 -9.05 -19.34 5.60
C GLY A 158 -8.32 -19.16 4.26
N LEU A 159 -8.65 -19.95 3.24
CA LEU A 159 -8.06 -19.82 1.90
C LEU A 159 -8.49 -18.54 1.19
N LEU A 160 -9.77 -18.17 1.30
CA LEU A 160 -10.26 -16.91 0.75
C LEU A 160 -9.51 -15.72 1.37
N TRP A 161 -9.25 -15.78 2.67
CA TRP A 161 -8.42 -14.78 3.35
C TRP A 161 -6.98 -14.79 2.88
N TYR A 162 -6.36 -15.95 2.68
CA TYR A 162 -5.00 -16.03 2.16
C TYR A 162 -4.89 -15.38 0.77
N ALA A 163 -5.89 -15.56 -0.11
CA ALA A 163 -5.93 -14.87 -1.40
C ALA A 163 -5.94 -13.34 -1.24
N PHE A 164 -6.80 -12.82 -0.35
CA PHE A 164 -6.83 -11.38 -0.02
C PHE A 164 -5.50 -10.89 0.56
N ILE A 165 -4.95 -11.63 1.53
CA ILE A 165 -3.71 -11.30 2.25
C ILE A 165 -2.54 -11.21 1.28
N LEU A 166 -2.41 -12.15 0.32
CA LEU A 166 -1.34 -12.13 -0.67
C LEU A 166 -1.37 -10.85 -1.53
N LEU A 167 -2.56 -10.46 -1.99
CA LEU A 167 -2.75 -9.22 -2.75
C LEU A 167 -2.45 -7.99 -1.90
N ALA A 168 -2.95 -7.95 -0.66
CA ALA A 168 -2.72 -6.85 0.28
C ALA A 168 -1.23 -6.69 0.62
N LEU A 169 -0.54 -7.79 0.93
CA LEU A 169 0.90 -7.81 1.16
C LEU A 169 1.67 -7.31 -0.06
N GLN A 170 1.31 -7.76 -1.26
CA GLN A 170 1.96 -7.30 -2.49
C GLN A 170 1.83 -5.78 -2.67
N VAL A 171 0.62 -5.24 -2.51
CA VAL A 171 0.34 -3.80 -2.61
C VAL A 171 1.12 -3.02 -1.53
N HIS A 172 1.13 -3.50 -0.29
CA HIS A 172 1.83 -2.83 0.81
C HIS A 172 3.36 -2.90 0.65
N MET A 173 3.91 -4.02 0.19
CA MET A 173 5.35 -4.17 -0.08
C MET A 173 5.81 -3.19 -1.17
N PHE A 174 5.07 -3.09 -2.28
CA PHE A 174 5.38 -2.10 -3.32
C PHE A 174 5.20 -0.66 -2.83
N SER A 175 4.18 -0.39 -2.01
CA SER A 175 3.97 0.92 -1.40
C SER A 175 5.19 1.35 -0.58
N VAL A 176 5.67 0.48 0.31
CA VAL A 176 6.88 0.75 1.12
C VAL A 176 8.11 0.92 0.23
N TYR A 177 8.29 0.05 -0.78
CA TYR A 177 9.41 0.14 -1.70
C TYR A 177 9.46 1.50 -2.42
N PHE A 178 8.36 1.94 -3.03
CA PHE A 178 8.32 3.22 -3.73
C PHE A 178 8.42 4.41 -2.77
N ALA A 179 7.78 4.34 -1.60
CA ALA A 179 7.91 5.35 -0.55
C ALA A 179 9.37 5.50 -0.09
N TRP A 180 10.09 4.40 0.09
CA TRP A 180 11.51 4.41 0.48
C TRP A 180 12.41 5.03 -0.59
N LYS A 181 12.15 4.75 -1.88
CA LYS A 181 12.84 5.42 -3.00
C LYS A 181 12.60 6.93 -2.98
N LEU A 182 11.37 7.38 -2.70
CA LEU A 182 11.03 8.80 -2.58
C LEU A 182 11.69 9.47 -1.39
N ILE A 183 11.66 8.85 -0.20
CA ILE A 183 12.37 9.33 0.99
C ILE A 183 13.85 9.55 0.69
N THR A 184 14.48 8.58 0.04
CA THR A 184 15.90 8.64 -0.32
C THR A 184 16.18 9.76 -1.33
N ALA A 185 15.32 9.94 -2.33
CA ALA A 185 15.47 10.97 -3.34
C ALA A 185 15.33 12.39 -2.74
N TRP A 186 14.29 12.63 -1.94
CA TRP A 186 14.02 13.96 -1.37
C TRP A 186 15.01 14.35 -0.27
N SER A 187 15.50 13.39 0.52
CA SER A 187 16.47 13.65 1.59
C SER A 187 17.85 14.08 1.06
N LYS A 188 18.18 13.76 -0.19
CA LYS A 188 19.42 14.21 -0.84
C LYS A 188 19.34 15.65 -1.34
N GLY A 189 18.13 16.11 -1.69
CA GLY A 189 17.88 17.49 -2.12
C GLY A 189 17.93 18.50 -0.98
N THR A 190 17.49 18.11 0.22
CA THR A 190 17.42 19.01 1.39
C THR A 190 18.76 19.27 2.07
N LYS A 191 19.79 18.44 1.88
CA LYS A 191 21.14 18.65 2.45
C LYS A 191 22.00 19.68 1.70
N LYS A 192 21.46 20.37 0.69
CA LYS A 192 22.19 21.32 -0.16
C LYS A 192 21.64 22.76 -0.15
N SER A 193 20.73 23.11 0.76
CA SER A 193 20.34 24.52 0.98
C SER A 193 20.95 25.06 2.26
#